data_AF-A0A183N463-F1
#
_entry.id   AF-A0A183N463-F1
#
_cell.length_a   1.000
_cell.length_b   1.000
_cell.length_c   1.000
_cell.angle_alpha   90.00
_cell.angle_beta   90.00
_cell.angle_gamma   90.00
#
_symmetry.space_group_name_H-M   'P 1'
#
loop_
_entity.id
_entity.type
_entity.pdbx_description
1 polymer ?
#
loop_
_entity_poly.entity_id
_entity_poly.type
_entity_poly.pdbx_seq_one_letter_code
_entity_poly.pdbx_strand_id
1 'polypeptide(L)'
;MDSRKFVPSGSEHDEERQQIRSRLRKSLRNDREQWWATKAKEMEKAATIGNTRQLYRLIKETGINKSSVSEIISEKDDTLIYSQSRRLERWAEHFREQFSWPSATLQLPSIPRQREWNIEVGPPTLAEVQKAMVNLKRGRAAGPDGLVPEVFKDGGPIL
;
A
#
# COMPACT_ATOMS: atom_id res chain seq x y z
N MET A 1 19.10 20.07 -38.56
CA MET A 1 20.45 19.95 -37.97
C MET A 1 20.67 21.20 -37.13
N ASP A 2 20.27 21.17 -35.86
CA ASP A 2 20.45 22.31 -34.96
C ASP A 2 21.93 22.47 -34.65
N SER A 3 22.53 23.55 -35.14
CA SER A 3 23.90 23.94 -34.84
C SER A 3 23.99 24.30 -33.36
N ARG A 4 24.38 23.34 -32.53
CA ARG A 4 24.74 23.56 -31.12
C ARG A 4 25.94 24.51 -31.10
N LYS A 5 25.67 25.82 -30.98
CA LYS A 5 26.69 26.86 -30.94
C LYS A 5 27.61 26.58 -29.76
N PHE A 6 28.87 26.26 -30.05
CA PHE A 6 29.91 26.13 -29.04
C PHE A 6 30.26 27.54 -28.57
N VAL A 7 29.88 27.89 -27.34
CA VAL A 7 30.13 29.22 -26.77
C VAL A 7 31.48 29.18 -26.06
N PRO A 8 32.47 30.02 -26.44
CA PRO A 8 33.78 30.05 -25.81
C PRO A 8 33.71 30.37 -24.30
N SER A 9 34.68 29.89 -23.53
CA SER A 9 34.87 30.30 -22.13
C SER A 9 35.54 31.68 -22.08
N GLY A 10 34.88 32.63 -21.41
CA GLY A 10 35.32 34.03 -21.25
C GLY A 10 34.27 34.84 -20.46
N SER A 11 34.71 35.85 -19.70
CA SER A 11 33.89 36.62 -18.76
C SER A 11 32.70 37.36 -19.39
N GLU A 12 32.84 37.79 -20.65
CA GLU A 12 31.79 38.50 -21.39
C GLU A 12 30.56 37.63 -21.66
N HIS A 13 30.74 36.31 -21.83
CA HIS A 13 29.65 35.38 -22.08
C HIS A 13 29.00 34.84 -20.79
N ASP A 14 29.59 35.11 -19.63
CA ASP A 14 29.09 34.59 -18.35
C ASP A 14 27.83 35.33 -17.88
N GLU A 15 27.74 36.62 -18.16
CA GLU A 15 26.55 37.43 -17.91
C GLU A 15 25.38 36.98 -18.78
N GLU A 16 25.61 36.76 -20.08
CA GLU A 16 24.61 36.21 -21.00
C GLU A 16 24.14 34.82 -20.57
N ARG A 17 25.07 33.93 -20.18
CA ARG A 17 24.76 32.60 -19.64
C ARG A 17 23.95 32.68 -18.35
N GLN A 18 24.23 33.64 -17.47
CA GLN A 18 23.49 33.85 -16.24
C GLN A 18 22.07 34.36 -16.52
N GLN A 19 21.93 35.29 -17.45
CA GLN A 19 20.63 35.85 -17.83
C GLN A 19 19.74 34.80 -18.50
N ILE A 20 20.28 33.98 -19.41
CA ILE A 20 19.56 32.86 -20.04
C ILE A 20 19.12 31.83 -18.99
N ARG A 21 20.02 31.42 -18.07
CA ARG A 21 19.68 30.48 -16.98
C ARG A 21 18.59 31.04 -16.06
N SER A 22 18.67 32.33 -15.73
CA SER A 22 17.65 33.01 -14.91
C SER A 22 16.30 33.02 -15.61
N ARG A 23 16.25 33.38 -16.90
CA ARG A 23 15.03 33.36 -17.71
C ARG A 23 14.43 31.96 -17.82
N LEU A 24 15.26 30.95 -18.07
CA LEU A 24 14.82 29.55 -18.14
C LEU A 24 14.21 29.08 -16.82
N ARG A 25 14.89 29.34 -15.69
CA ARG A 25 14.37 28.99 -14.35
C ARG A 25 13.05 29.69 -14.04
N LYS A 26 12.90 30.96 -14.43
CA LYS A 26 11.64 31.70 -14.30
C LYS A 26 10.53 31.08 -15.15
N SER A 27 10.83 30.76 -16.41
CA SER A 27 9.85 30.10 -17.30
C SER A 27 9.39 28.77 -16.72
N LEU A 28 10.32 27.91 -16.31
CA LEU A 28 10.00 26.61 -15.71
C LEU A 28 9.16 26.73 -14.42
N ARG A 29 9.43 27.75 -13.61
CA ARG A 29 8.62 28.06 -12.43
C ARG A 29 7.21 28.46 -12.83
N ASN A 30 7.07 29.37 -13.80
CA ASN A 30 5.77 29.83 -14.28
C ASN A 30 4.96 28.67 -14.88
N ASP A 31 5.58 27.82 -15.70
CA ASP A 31 4.94 26.65 -16.30
C ASP A 31 4.43 25.69 -15.22
N ARG A 32 5.26 25.45 -14.19
CA ARG A 32 4.88 24.63 -13.03
C ARG A 32 3.72 25.25 -12.26
N GLU A 33 3.77 26.54 -11.97
CA GLU A 33 2.71 27.25 -11.25
C GLU A 33 1.39 27.23 -12.05
N GLN A 34 1.46 27.46 -13.36
CA GLN A 34 0.30 27.40 -14.26
C GLN A 34 -0.34 26.01 -14.30
N TRP A 35 0.48 24.97 -14.33
CA TRP A 35 0.01 23.59 -14.26
C TRP A 35 -0.70 23.31 -12.93
N TRP A 36 -0.10 23.71 -11.79
CA TRP A 36 -0.71 23.53 -10.46
C TRP A 36 -2.01 24.32 -10.30
N ALA A 37 -2.06 25.55 -10.79
CA ALA A 37 -3.28 26.37 -10.77
C ALA A 37 -4.42 25.70 -11.58
N THR A 38 -4.08 25.14 -12.74
CA THR A 38 -5.04 24.41 -13.58
C THR A 38 -5.56 23.16 -12.86
N LYS A 39 -4.67 22.38 -12.26
CA LYS A 39 -5.05 21.18 -11.48
C LYS A 39 -5.90 21.51 -10.27
N ALA A 40 -5.56 22.55 -9.52
CA ALA A 40 -6.36 23.00 -8.38
C ALA A 40 -7.79 23.38 -8.80
N LYS A 41 -7.94 24.09 -9.93
CA LYS A 41 -9.25 24.46 -10.48
C LYS A 41 -10.07 23.24 -10.92
N GLU A 42 -9.45 22.21 -11.47
CA GLU A 42 -10.12 20.93 -11.79
C GLU A 42 -10.62 20.22 -10.52
N MET A 43 -9.79 20.19 -9.48
CA MET A 43 -10.14 19.58 -8.19
C MET A 43 -11.29 20.31 -7.50
N GLU A 44 -11.26 21.65 -7.47
CA GLU A 44 -12.32 22.48 -6.91
C GLU A 44 -13.66 22.27 -7.63
N LYS A 45 -13.65 22.20 -8.97
CA LYS A 45 -14.84 21.87 -9.76
C LYS A 45 -15.38 20.47 -9.44
N ALA A 46 -14.51 19.47 -9.32
CA ALA A 46 -14.93 18.12 -8.96
C ALA A 46 -15.54 18.07 -7.55
N ALA A 47 -14.97 18.81 -6.60
CA ALA A 47 -15.47 18.90 -5.23
C ALA A 47 -16.83 19.60 -5.15
N THR A 48 -16.99 20.75 -5.83
CA THR A 48 -18.25 21.53 -5.83
C THR A 48 -19.42 20.78 -6.45
N ILE A 49 -19.18 19.95 -7.46
CA ILE A 49 -20.20 19.11 -8.12
C ILE A 49 -20.44 17.80 -7.33
N GLY A 50 -19.65 17.52 -6.28
CA GLY A 50 -19.74 16.28 -5.50
C GLY A 50 -19.19 15.04 -6.22
N ASN A 51 -18.40 15.21 -7.29
CA ASN A 51 -17.80 14.10 -8.03
C ASN A 51 -16.55 13.56 -7.31
N THR A 52 -16.79 12.81 -6.24
CA THR A 52 -15.74 12.23 -5.38
C THR A 52 -14.79 11.30 -6.15
N ARG A 53 -15.29 10.57 -7.16
CA ARG A 53 -14.48 9.68 -8.00
C ARG A 53 -13.44 10.44 -8.83
N GLN A 54 -13.83 11.57 -9.42
CA GLN A 54 -12.92 12.42 -10.18
C GLN A 54 -11.92 13.12 -9.27
N LEU A 55 -12.38 13.64 -8.12
CA LEU A 55 -11.51 14.27 -7.13
C LEU A 55 -10.42 13.30 -6.63
N TYR A 56 -10.81 12.06 -6.28
CA TYR A 56 -9.85 11.03 -5.84
C TYR A 56 -8.80 10.71 -6.90
N ARG A 57 -9.20 10.63 -8.18
CA ARG A 57 -8.26 10.38 -9.29
C ARG A 57 -7.24 11.51 -9.43
N LEU A 58 -7.69 12.76 -9.38
CA LEU A 58 -6.82 13.94 -9.45
C LEU A 58 -5.85 14.01 -8.27
N ILE A 59 -6.31 13.70 -7.05
CA ILE A 59 -5.44 13.60 -5.86
C ILE A 59 -4.37 12.52 -6.06
N LYS A 60 -4.74 11.36 -6.62
CA LYS A 60 -3.80 10.27 -6.87
C LYS A 60 -2.76 10.63 -7.94
N GLU A 61 -3.17 11.30 -9.02
CA GLU A 61 -2.28 11.74 -10.10
C GLU A 61 -1.29 12.83 -9.67
N THR A 62 -1.76 13.77 -8.83
CA THR A 62 -0.95 14.89 -8.32
C THR A 62 -0.16 14.54 -7.06
N GLY A 63 -0.50 13.43 -6.40
CA GLY A 63 0.19 12.94 -5.24
C GLY A 63 1.66 12.66 -5.54
N ILE A 64 2.48 12.72 -4.48
CA ILE A 64 3.86 12.26 -4.58
C ILE A 64 3.78 10.78 -4.97
N ASN A 65 4.09 10.47 -6.23
CA ASN A 65 4.44 9.12 -6.63
C ASN A 65 5.63 8.75 -5.74
N LYS A 66 5.36 8.00 -4.67
CA LYS A 66 6.43 7.38 -3.91
C LYS A 66 7.16 6.56 -4.95
N SER A 67 8.37 7.00 -5.31
CA SER A 67 9.30 6.19 -6.07
C SER A 67 9.20 4.80 -5.47
N SER A 68 8.85 3.81 -6.28
CA SER A 68 8.91 2.42 -5.87
C SER A 68 10.22 2.24 -5.11
N VAL A 69 10.09 1.71 -3.89
CA VAL A 69 11.16 1.33 -2.95
C VAL A 69 12.56 1.42 -3.57
N SER A 70 13.46 2.20 -2.94
CA SER A 70 14.84 2.39 -3.36
C SER A 70 15.37 1.14 -4.06
N GLU A 71 15.60 1.26 -5.37
CA GLU A 71 15.96 0.12 -6.22
C GLU A 71 17.40 -0.36 -6.01
N ILE A 72 18.02 0.03 -4.91
CA ILE A 72 19.42 -0.19 -4.61
C ILE A 72 19.49 -0.86 -3.24
N ILE A 73 20.07 -2.05 -3.21
CA ILE A 73 20.40 -2.77 -1.96
C ILE A 73 21.88 -3.10 -1.97
N SER A 74 22.47 -3.29 -0.79
CA SER A 74 23.89 -3.63 -0.67
C SER A 74 24.14 -5.13 -0.71
N GLU A 75 25.25 -5.53 -1.29
CA GLU A 75 25.83 -6.86 -1.15
C GLU A 75 26.45 -7.02 0.26
N LYS A 76 27.02 -8.21 0.54
CA LYS A 76 27.66 -8.53 1.82
C LYS A 76 28.97 -7.77 2.06
N ASP A 77 29.58 -7.25 1.01
CA ASP A 77 30.81 -6.45 1.00
C ASP A 77 30.52 -4.94 0.85
N ASP A 78 29.29 -4.51 1.12
CA ASP A 78 28.79 -3.14 1.00
C ASP A 78 28.76 -2.55 -0.42
N THR A 79 28.94 -3.37 -1.46
CA THR A 79 28.76 -2.91 -2.84
C THR A 79 27.29 -2.71 -3.22
N LEU A 80 26.99 -1.68 -4.02
CA LEU A 80 25.62 -1.32 -4.37
C LEU A 80 25.10 -2.13 -5.58
N ILE A 81 23.95 -2.79 -5.41
CA ILE A 81 23.29 -3.58 -6.46
C ILE A 81 22.17 -2.77 -7.11
N TYR A 82 22.31 -2.53 -8.41
CA TYR A 82 21.33 -1.79 -9.21
C TYR A 82 20.40 -2.70 -10.02
N SER A 83 20.86 -3.88 -10.46
CA SER A 83 20.10 -4.77 -11.34
C SER A 83 19.00 -5.54 -10.58
N GLN A 84 17.77 -5.52 -11.10
CA GLN A 84 16.62 -6.16 -10.44
C GLN A 84 16.82 -7.67 -10.21
N SER A 85 17.39 -8.39 -11.19
CA SER A 85 17.68 -9.82 -11.08
C SER A 85 18.63 -10.13 -9.93
N ARG A 86 19.74 -9.39 -9.83
CA ARG A 86 20.72 -9.56 -8.75
C ARG A 86 20.13 -9.19 -7.39
N ARG A 87 19.26 -8.18 -7.33
CA ARG A 87 18.54 -7.84 -6.08
C ARG A 87 17.69 -9.00 -5.58
N LEU A 88 16.92 -9.64 -6.46
CA LEU A 88 16.09 -10.79 -6.10
C LEU A 88 16.94 -11.98 -5.62
N GLU A 89 18.06 -12.23 -6.29
CA GLU A 89 19.01 -13.27 -5.89
C GLU A 89 19.62 -13.00 -4.50
N ARG A 90 20.08 -11.76 -4.26
CA ARG A 90 20.62 -11.34 -2.96
C ARG A 90 19.58 -11.47 -1.83
N TRP A 91 18.32 -11.13 -2.11
CA TRP A 91 17.22 -11.37 -1.18
C TRP A 91 17.06 -12.87 -0.87
N ALA A 92 17.05 -13.73 -1.89
CA ALA A 92 16.95 -15.18 -1.69
C ALA A 92 18.11 -15.74 -0.88
N GLU A 93 19.34 -15.27 -1.11
CA GLU A 93 20.52 -15.61 -0.30
C GLU A 93 20.34 -15.19 1.16
N HIS A 94 19.95 -13.94 1.41
CA HIS A 94 19.76 -13.42 2.76
C HIS A 94 18.72 -14.22 3.55
N PHE A 95 17.57 -14.53 2.93
CA PHE A 95 16.55 -15.36 3.57
C PHE A 95 17.04 -16.79 3.83
N ARG A 96 17.79 -17.41 2.91
CA ARG A 96 18.37 -18.73 3.17
C ARG A 96 19.35 -18.72 4.33
N GLU A 97 20.20 -17.70 4.44
CA GLU A 97 21.16 -17.55 5.56
C GLU A 97 20.43 -17.31 6.89
N GLN A 98 19.38 -16.47 6.92
CA GLN A 98 18.64 -16.18 8.14
C GLN A 98 17.77 -17.35 8.62
N PHE A 99 17.20 -18.11 7.68
CA PHE A 99 16.24 -19.18 7.98
C PHE A 99 16.81 -20.59 7.79
N SER A 100 18.13 -20.73 7.67
CA SER A 100 18.78 -22.04 7.79
C SER A 100 18.80 -22.48 9.25
N TRP A 101 17.63 -22.83 9.78
CA TRP A 101 17.52 -23.51 11.07
C TRP A 101 18.06 -24.93 10.91
N PRO A 102 18.86 -25.45 11.85
CA PRO A 102 19.13 -26.88 11.87
C PRO A 102 17.78 -27.61 11.89
N SER A 103 17.67 -28.69 11.11
CA SER A 103 16.46 -29.51 11.06
C SER A 103 16.03 -29.75 12.50
N ALA A 104 14.86 -29.24 12.87
CA ALA A 104 14.38 -29.37 14.22
C ALA A 104 14.27 -30.86 14.50
N THR A 105 15.24 -31.42 15.22
CA THR A 105 15.09 -32.69 15.92
C THR A 105 14.04 -32.38 16.98
N LEU A 106 12.78 -32.45 16.58
CA LEU A 106 11.62 -32.14 17.41
C LEU A 106 11.47 -33.23 18.47
N GLN A 107 12.39 -33.26 19.43
CA GLN A 107 12.02 -33.56 20.80
C GLN A 107 11.51 -32.24 21.37
N LEU A 108 10.30 -31.87 20.95
CA LEU A 108 9.54 -30.86 21.68
C LEU A 108 9.52 -31.35 23.14
N PRO A 109 9.92 -30.52 24.12
CA PRO A 109 9.75 -30.90 25.51
C PRO A 109 8.28 -31.28 25.69
N SER A 110 8.04 -32.45 26.28
CA SER A 110 6.69 -32.92 26.56
C SER A 110 6.00 -31.84 27.39
N ILE A 111 5.20 -31.00 26.72
CA ILE A 111 4.43 -29.97 27.38
C ILE A 111 3.49 -30.74 28.29
N PRO A 112 3.53 -30.54 29.62
CA PRO A 112 2.61 -31.23 30.50
C PRO A 112 1.20 -30.96 29.97
N ARG A 113 0.46 -32.03 29.66
CA ARG A 113 -0.92 -31.96 29.15
C ARG A 113 -1.64 -30.91 29.99
N GLN A 114 -2.03 -29.79 29.37
CA GLN A 114 -2.85 -28.82 30.05
C GLN A 114 -4.08 -29.56 30.58
N ARG A 115 -4.57 -29.17 31.77
CA ARG A 115 -5.80 -29.74 32.31
C ARG A 115 -6.85 -29.66 31.22
N GLU A 116 -7.42 -30.79 30.85
CA GLU A 116 -8.54 -30.84 29.91
C GLU A 116 -9.60 -29.88 30.47
N TRP A 117 -9.93 -28.87 29.68
CA TRP A 117 -10.96 -27.93 30.09
C TRP A 117 -12.25 -28.73 30.26
N ASN A 118 -12.88 -28.63 31.44
CA ASN A 118 -14.21 -29.21 31.69
C ASN A 118 -15.26 -28.41 30.91
N ILE A 119 -15.19 -28.50 29.58
CA ILE A 119 -16.14 -27.92 28.65
C ILE A 119 -16.86 -29.10 28.03
N GLU A 120 -18.19 -29.02 28.01
CA GLU A 120 -19.03 -30.00 27.35
C GLU A 120 -18.76 -29.92 25.84
N VAL A 121 -18.11 -30.95 25.29
CA VAL A 121 -17.81 -31.08 23.85
C VAL A 121 -18.94 -31.84 23.12
N GLY A 122 -20.08 -32.01 23.78
CA GLY A 122 -21.27 -32.64 23.21
C GLY A 122 -21.89 -31.76 22.10
N PRO A 123 -22.83 -32.33 21.32
CA PRO A 123 -23.63 -31.54 20.41
C PRO A 123 -24.41 -30.46 21.19
N PRO A 124 -24.58 -29.25 20.63
CA PRO A 124 -25.25 -28.15 21.32
C PRO A 124 -26.70 -28.52 21.64
N THR A 125 -27.15 -28.16 22.83
CA THR A 125 -28.54 -28.36 23.25
C THR A 125 -29.47 -27.37 22.56
N LEU A 126 -30.76 -27.73 22.44
CA LEU A 126 -31.77 -26.86 21.84
C LEU A 126 -31.85 -25.49 22.55
N ALA A 127 -31.72 -25.48 23.88
CA ALA A 127 -31.75 -24.25 24.68
C ALA A 127 -30.55 -23.33 24.37
N GLU A 128 -29.37 -23.89 24.13
CA GLU A 128 -28.18 -23.13 23.73
C GLU A 128 -28.35 -22.53 22.34
N VAL A 129 -28.90 -23.30 21.39
CA VAL A 129 -29.19 -22.81 20.03
C VAL A 129 -30.20 -21.66 20.09
N GLN A 130 -31.30 -21.83 20.83
CA GLN A 130 -32.30 -20.78 21.03
C GLN A 130 -31.68 -19.52 21.67
N LYS A 131 -30.86 -19.69 22.70
CA LYS A 131 -30.16 -18.57 23.36
C LYS A 131 -29.20 -17.86 22.39
N ALA A 132 -28.47 -18.61 21.57
CA ALA A 132 -27.58 -18.05 20.56
C ALA A 132 -28.35 -17.24 19.50
N MET A 133 -29.49 -17.75 19.03
CA MET A 133 -30.36 -17.06 18.08
C MET A 133 -30.90 -15.74 18.65
N VAL A 134 -31.36 -15.72 19.91
CA VAL A 134 -31.82 -14.49 20.58
C VAL A 134 -30.69 -13.45 20.68
N ASN A 135 -29.47 -13.90 20.97
CA ASN A 135 -28.29 -13.04 21.14
C ASN A 135 -27.70 -12.49 19.83
N LEU A 136 -28.16 -12.95 18.66
CA LEU A 136 -27.72 -12.38 17.37
C LEU A 136 -28.04 -10.88 17.31
N LYS A 137 -27.17 -10.08 16.71
CA LYS A 137 -27.42 -8.64 16.52
C LYS A 137 -28.07 -8.42 15.15
N ARG A 138 -29.13 -7.61 15.10
CA ARG A 138 -29.74 -7.16 13.83
C ARG A 138 -28.79 -6.19 13.09
N GLY A 139 -28.93 -6.12 11.76
CA GLY A 139 -28.16 -5.21 10.91
C GLY A 139 -26.68 -5.60 10.75
N ARG A 140 -26.33 -6.88 10.91
CA ARG A 140 -25.00 -7.39 10.55
C ARG A 140 -25.00 -7.84 9.09
N ALA A 141 -23.85 -7.70 8.43
CA ALA A 141 -23.67 -8.18 7.07
C ALA A 141 -23.81 -9.71 7.01
N ALA A 142 -24.29 -10.22 5.88
CA ALA A 142 -24.36 -11.64 5.62
C ALA A 142 -22.96 -12.27 5.57
N GLY A 143 -22.88 -13.53 5.97
CA GLY A 143 -21.68 -14.34 5.79
C GLY A 143 -21.50 -14.79 4.34
N PRO A 144 -20.52 -15.66 4.07
CA PRO A 144 -20.33 -16.29 2.76
C PRO A 144 -21.54 -17.11 2.29
N ASP A 145 -22.41 -17.50 3.21
CA ASP A 145 -23.69 -18.18 2.99
C ASP A 145 -24.81 -17.25 2.51
N GLY A 146 -24.60 -15.92 2.52
CA GLY A 146 -25.57 -14.93 2.07
C GLY A 146 -26.76 -14.72 3.03
N LEU A 147 -26.73 -15.33 4.22
CA LEU A 147 -27.81 -15.24 5.20
C LEU A 147 -27.57 -14.12 6.19
N VAL A 148 -28.57 -13.28 6.40
CA VAL A 148 -28.54 -12.21 7.41
C VAL A 148 -29.17 -12.67 8.73
N PRO A 149 -28.76 -12.13 9.89
CA PRO A 149 -29.25 -12.57 11.19
C PRO A 149 -30.78 -12.54 11.36
N GLU A 150 -31.47 -11.67 10.63
CA GLU A 150 -32.92 -11.53 10.63
C GLU A 150 -33.64 -12.80 10.17
N VAL A 151 -33.05 -13.56 9.23
CA VAL A 151 -33.63 -14.81 8.73
C VAL A 151 -33.84 -15.81 9.87
N PHE A 152 -32.90 -15.85 10.81
CA PHE A 152 -32.98 -16.74 11.97
C PHE A 152 -33.87 -16.19 13.08
N LYS A 153 -33.96 -14.86 13.23
CA LYS A 153 -34.79 -14.24 14.27
C LYS A 153 -36.28 -14.23 13.93
N ASP A 154 -36.60 -14.03 12.65
CA ASP A 154 -37.96 -13.78 12.18
C ASP A 154 -38.55 -15.00 11.45
N GLY A 155 -37.75 -16.07 11.24
CA GLY A 155 -38.15 -17.29 10.54
C GLY A 155 -39.17 -18.19 11.25
N GLY A 156 -39.60 -17.85 12.47
CA GLY A 156 -40.59 -18.62 13.24
C GLY A 156 -40.05 -19.94 13.81
N PRO A 157 -40.81 -20.63 14.68
CA PRO A 157 -40.42 -21.93 15.20
C PRO A 157 -40.45 -23.00 14.09
N ILE A 158 -39.51 -23.95 14.19
CA ILE A 158 -39.45 -25.14 13.33
C ILE A 158 -40.68 -26.01 13.63
N LEU A 159 -41.46 -26.36 12.60
CA LEU A 159 -42.56 -27.34 12.67
C LEU A 159 -42.03 -28.77 12.85
#